data_AF-G9KLV8-F1
#
_entry.id   AF-G9KLV8-F1
#
_cell.length_a   1.000
_cell.length_b   1.000
_cell.length_c   1.000
_cell.angle_alpha   90.00
_cell.angle_beta   90.00
_cell.angle_gamma   90.00
#
_symmetry.space_group_name_H-M   'P 1'
#
loop_
_entity.id
_entity.type
_entity.pdbx_description
1 polymer ?
#
loop_
_entity_poly.entity_id
_entity_poly.type
_entity_poly.pdbx_seq_one_letter_code
_entity_poly.pdbx_strand_id
1 'polypeptide(L)' 'EADLTDWNLPLAFMKKRHCEKIEGSKSLAQSWRMKDRMKTVSVALVLCLNVGVDPPDVVKTTPCARLECWI' A
#
# COMPACT_ATOMS: atom_id res chain seq x y z
N GLU A 1 -29.20 -15.10 -60.63
CA GLU A 1 -28.97 -15.34 -59.20
C GLU A 1 -27.55 -15.85 -59.10
N ALA A 2 -26.62 -15.02 -58.63
CA ALA A 2 -25.20 -15.35 -58.70
C ALA A 2 -24.90 -16.41 -57.64
N ASP A 3 -24.46 -17.60 -58.08
CA ASP A 3 -23.98 -18.68 -57.21
C ASP A 3 -22.81 -18.18 -56.38
N LEU A 4 -23.08 -17.73 -55.15
CA LEU A 4 -22.06 -17.44 -54.17
C LEU A 4 -21.52 -18.78 -53.66
N THR A 5 -20.42 -19.24 -54.28
CA THR A 5 -19.70 -20.40 -53.81
C THR A 5 -19.17 -20.14 -52.40
N ASP A 6 -19.25 -21.14 -51.54
CA ASP A 6 -18.93 -21.05 -50.11
C ASP A 6 -17.51 -20.49 -49.85
N TRP A 7 -16.60 -20.70 -50.81
CA TRP A 7 -15.19 -20.23 -50.75
C TRP A 7 -15.05 -18.73 -51.00
N ASN A 8 -16.09 -18.10 -51.54
CA ASN A 8 -16.12 -16.67 -51.81
C ASN A 8 -16.75 -15.89 -50.65
N LEU A 9 -17.14 -16.58 -49.56
CA LEU A 9 -17.69 -15.93 -48.38
C LEU A 9 -16.57 -15.31 -47.52
N PRO A 10 -16.77 -14.08 -47.00
CA PRO A 10 -15.80 -13.45 -46.12
C PRO A 10 -15.61 -14.27 -44.84
N LEU A 11 -14.37 -14.66 -44.56
CA LEU A 11 -14.04 -15.37 -43.33
C LEU A 11 -14.13 -14.42 -42.14
N ALA A 12 -14.93 -14.82 -41.15
CA ALA A 12 -15.04 -14.12 -39.88
C ALA A 12 -13.74 -14.27 -39.06
N PHE A 13 -13.55 -13.37 -38.10
CA PHE A 13 -12.44 -13.43 -37.15
C PHE A 13 -11.02 -13.36 -37.75
N MET A 14 -10.81 -12.81 -38.94
CA MET A 14 -9.45 -12.65 -39.50
C MET A 14 -8.61 -11.47 -38.95
N LYS A 15 -9.06 -10.79 -37.90
CA LYS A 15 -8.26 -9.71 -37.27
C LYS A 15 -7.08 -10.31 -36.52
N LYS A 16 -5.94 -9.59 -36.50
CA LYS A 16 -4.70 -9.98 -35.80
C LYS A 16 -4.93 -10.63 -34.42
N ARG A 17 -5.74 -9.98 -33.58
CA ARG A 17 -6.12 -10.48 -32.23
C ARG A 17 -6.74 -11.89 -32.17
N HIS A 18 -7.21 -12.44 -33.30
CA HIS A 18 -7.83 -13.76 -33.37
C HIS A 18 -6.98 -14.79 -34.14
N CYS A 19 -6.00 -14.35 -34.94
CA CYS A 19 -5.10 -15.24 -35.70
C CYS A 19 -3.72 -15.37 -35.03
N GLU A 20 -3.34 -14.42 -34.19
CA GLU A 20 -2.11 -14.46 -33.43
C GLU A 20 -2.14 -15.57 -32.38
N LYS A 21 -0.99 -16.20 -32.16
CA LYS A 21 -0.84 -17.25 -31.15
C LYS A 21 -1.13 -16.63 -29.78
N ILE A 22 -2.04 -17.25 -29.03
CA ILE A 22 -2.36 -16.82 -27.67
C ILE A 22 -1.15 -17.12 -26.80
N GLU A 23 -0.35 -16.11 -26.52
CA GLU A 23 0.75 -16.18 -25.56
C GLU A 23 0.32 -15.48 -24.28
N GLY A 24 0.57 -16.14 -23.13
CA GLY A 24 0.32 -15.54 -21.84
C GLY A 24 1.16 -14.27 -21.67
N SER A 25 0.58 -13.22 -21.11
CA SER A 25 1.33 -12.02 -20.74
C SER A 25 2.51 -12.43 -19.87
N LYS A 26 3.73 -12.07 -20.28
CA LYS A 26 4.93 -12.18 -19.43
C LYS A 26 4.82 -11.10 -18.36
N SER A 27 3.93 -11.30 -17.39
CA SER A 27 3.83 -10.44 -16.25
C SER A 27 5.16 -10.52 -15.51
N LEU A 28 5.96 -9.46 -15.60
CA LEU A 28 7.07 -9.27 -14.68
C LEU A 28 6.42 -9.24 -13.29
N ALA A 29 6.68 -10.27 -12.48
CA ALA A 29 6.09 -10.39 -11.16
C ALA A 29 6.27 -9.06 -10.42
N GLN A 30 5.17 -8.34 -10.18
CA GLN A 30 5.27 -6.99 -9.64
C GLN A 30 5.89 -7.03 -8.25
N SER A 31 7.05 -6.40 -8.09
CA SER A 31 7.81 -6.33 -6.83
C SER A 31 7.31 -5.23 -5.89
N TRP A 32 6.03 -4.83 -5.97
CA TRP A 32 5.47 -3.76 -5.12
C TRP A 32 5.47 -4.12 -3.64
N ARG A 33 5.60 -5.42 -3.33
CA ARG A 33 5.76 -5.90 -1.96
C ARG A 33 7.21 -5.75 -1.54
N MET A 34 7.46 -4.87 -0.57
CA MET A 34 8.73 -4.89 0.16
C MET A 34 8.94 -6.29 0.75
N LYS A 35 10.08 -6.89 0.39
CA LYS A 35 10.47 -8.23 0.85
C LYS A 35 10.86 -8.23 2.33
N ASP A 36 11.52 -7.15 2.76
CA ASP A 36 12.02 -7.01 4.12
C ASP A 36 11.09 -6.15 4.96
N ARG A 37 10.78 -6.61 6.16
CA ARG A 37 9.97 -5.89 7.16
C ARG A 37 10.91 -5.22 8.15
N MET A 38 10.83 -3.91 8.26
CA MET A 38 11.57 -3.16 9.27
C MET A 38 11.11 -3.56 10.69
N LYS A 39 12.06 -3.72 11.59
CA LYS A 39 11.81 -3.98 13.02
C LYS A 39 12.60 -2.98 13.84
N THR A 40 11.96 -2.35 14.82
CA THR A 40 12.64 -1.52 15.82
C THR A 40 13.20 -2.44 16.90
N VAL A 41 14.50 -2.72 16.84
CA VAL A 41 15.17 -3.69 17.73
C VAL A 41 15.32 -3.15 19.16
N SER A 42 15.48 -1.83 19.30
CA SER A 42 15.70 -1.20 20.60
C SER A 42 15.11 0.20 20.63
N VAL A 43 14.52 0.55 21.77
CA VAL A 43 13.97 1.89 22.08
C VAL A 43 14.43 2.27 23.47
N ALA A 44 14.78 3.53 23.66
CA ALA A 44 14.98 4.13 24.97
C ALA A 44 13.97 5.27 25.15
N LEU A 45 13.15 5.18 26.20
CA LEU A 45 12.29 6.28 26.64
C LEU A 45 12.95 6.90 27.87
N VAL A 46 13.28 8.19 27.81
CA VAL A 46 13.85 8.93 28.93
C VAL A 46 12.82 9.94 29.40
N LEU A 47 12.43 9.85 30.66
CA LEU A 47 11.55 10.81 31.31
C LEU A 47 12.36 11.58 32.35
N CYS A 48 12.35 12.90 32.26
CA CYS A 48 13.01 13.79 33.20
C CYS A 48 11.96 14.47 34.08
N LEU A 49 11.44 13.73 35.05
CA LEU A 49 10.35 14.18 35.92
C LEU A 49 10.81 14.25 37.37
N ASN A 50 10.46 15.34 38.06
CA ASN A 50 10.65 15.50 39.49
C ASN A 50 9.27 15.50 40.17
N VAL A 51 8.79 14.32 40.58
CA VAL A 51 7.39 14.12 40.98
C VAL A 51 7.02 15.01 42.17
N GLY A 52 5.95 15.80 42.00
CA GLY A 52 5.46 16.72 43.03
C GLY A 52 6.27 18.02 43.16
N VAL A 53 7.29 18.21 42.33
CA VAL A 53 8.07 19.44 42.26
C VAL A 53 7.81 20.10 40.92
N ASP A 54 7.27 21.31 41.00
CA ASP A 54 7.03 22.10 39.81
C ASP A 54 8.28 22.88 39.46
N PRO A 55 8.65 22.91 38.17
CA PRO A 55 9.75 23.77 37.75
C PRO A 55 9.39 25.21 38.11
N PRO A 56 10.35 26.00 38.60
CA PRO A 56 10.10 27.33 39.16
C PRO A 56 9.56 28.34 38.12
N ASP A 57 9.54 27.96 36.84
CA ASP A 57 9.18 28.82 35.70
C ASP A 57 7.72 28.67 35.24
N VAL A 58 6.89 27.86 35.92
CA VAL A 58 5.52 27.56 35.47
C VAL A 58 4.48 28.05 36.48
N VAL A 59 3.64 29.00 36.05
CA VAL A 59 2.40 29.35 36.78
C VAL A 59 1.32 28.34 36.40
N LYS A 60 0.85 27.54 37.37
CA LYS A 60 -0.17 26.51 37.14
C LYS A 60 -1.60 27.05 37.32
N THR A 61 -2.50 26.58 36.45
CA THR A 61 -3.94 26.69 36.66
C THR A 61 -4.39 25.80 37.82
N THR A 62 -5.46 26.19 38.53
CA THR A 62 -6.10 25.36 39.57
C THR A 62 -7.47 24.91 39.05
N PRO A 63 -7.72 23.61 38.81
CA PRO A 63 -6.81 22.47 39.01
C PRO A 63 -5.71 22.34 37.92
N CYS A 64 -4.61 21.66 38.25
CA CYS A 64 -3.55 21.34 37.29
C CYS A 64 -3.68 19.90 36.77
N ALA A 65 -3.40 19.69 35.47
CA ALA A 65 -3.35 18.35 34.89
C ALA A 65 -2.11 17.61 35.38
N ARG A 66 -2.30 16.40 35.93
CA ARG A 66 -1.23 15.58 36.55
C ARG A 66 -1.15 14.15 36.04
N LEU A 67 -1.99 13.78 35.07
CA LEU A 67 -2.04 12.41 34.53
C LEU A 67 -0.83 12.15 33.64
N GLU A 68 -0.05 11.13 33.98
CA GLU A 68 1.11 10.69 33.22
C GLU A 68 0.91 9.24 32.82
N CYS A 69 0.96 8.94 31.52
CA CYS A 69 0.69 7.58 31.00
C CYS A 69 -0.68 7.01 31.41
N TRP A 70 -1.68 7.88 31.63
CA TRP A 70 -3.02 7.54 32.12
C TRP A 70 -3.06 7.05 33.58
N ILE A 71 -2.02 7.38 34.36
CA ILE A 71 -1.89 7.12 35.80
C ILE A 71 -1.87 8.45 36.56
#